data_AF-A0A1V5XQU2-F1
#
_entry.id   AF-A0A1V5XQU2-F1
#
_cell.length_a   1.000
_cell.length_b   1.000
_cell.length_c   1.000
_cell.angle_alpha   90.00
_cell.angle_beta   90.00
_cell.angle_gamma   90.00
#
_symmetry.space_group_name_H-M   'P 1'
#
loop_
_entity.id
_entity.type
_entity.pdbx_description
1 polymer ?
#
loop_
_entity_poly.entity_id
_entity_poly.type
_entity_poly.pdbx_seq_one_letter_code
_entity_poly.pdbx_strand_id
1 'polypeptide(L)'
;MKSLWIGFALLAAIVGCGDDQATKFCLGAEGTSQDCAIGCKTAKNKKACDKWAKKTRELCPKVGKEKCQELCEKDENPTACELAKSM
;
A
#
# COMPACT_ATOMS: atom_id res chain seq x y z
N MET A 1 -20.87 -7.75 28.28
CA MET A 1 -20.93 -6.76 27.19
C MET A 1 -19.87 -7.15 26.16
N LYS A 2 -20.32 -7.42 24.93
CA LYS A 2 -19.56 -8.00 23.81
C LYS A 2 -18.67 -6.92 23.18
N SER A 3 -17.38 -6.91 23.48
CA SER A 3 -16.38 -6.22 22.66
C SER A 3 -15.95 -7.18 21.57
N LEU A 4 -16.70 -7.13 20.47
CA LEU A 4 -16.42 -7.80 19.22
C LEU A 4 -15.13 -7.18 18.65
N TRP A 5 -13.98 -7.72 19.06
CA TRP A 5 -12.72 -7.54 18.35
C TRP A 5 -12.91 -8.16 16.97
N ILE A 6 -13.38 -7.36 16.01
CA ILE A 6 -13.25 -7.67 14.59
C ILE A 6 -11.76 -7.56 14.30
N GLY A 7 -11.06 -8.65 14.60
CA GLY A 7 -9.75 -8.91 14.04
C GLY A 7 -9.89 -8.75 12.54
N PHE A 8 -9.03 -7.91 11.98
CA PHE A 8 -8.89 -7.69 10.54
C PHE A 8 -8.28 -8.95 9.92
N ALA A 9 -9.02 -10.06 9.99
CA ALA A 9 -8.77 -11.27 9.24
C ALA A 9 -9.40 -11.09 7.85
N LEU A 10 -8.87 -10.12 7.08
CA LEU A 10 -9.16 -10.05 5.66
C LEU A 10 -7.97 -10.65 4.91
N LEU A 11 -8.15 -11.93 4.56
CA LEU A 11 -7.65 -12.55 3.33
C LEU A 11 -6.14 -12.46 3.07
N ALA A 12 -5.36 -13.17 3.88
CA ALA A 12 -4.07 -13.73 3.43
C ALA A 12 -4.27 -15.01 2.59
N ALA A 13 -5.34 -15.09 1.80
CA ALA A 13 -5.61 -16.19 0.88
C ALA A 13 -5.16 -15.83 -0.55
N ILE A 14 -3.94 -15.32 -0.68
CA ILE A 14 -3.26 -15.24 -1.98
C ILE A 14 -1.86 -15.84 -1.86
N VAL A 15 -1.82 -17.07 -1.35
CA VAL A 15 -0.69 -17.97 -1.53
C VAL A 15 -0.74 -18.42 -3.00
N GLY A 16 -0.06 -17.70 -3.91
CA GLY A 16 0.13 -18.18 -5.29
C GLY A 16 0.09 -17.16 -6.45
N CYS A 17 -0.03 -15.86 -6.22
CA CYS A 17 0.03 -14.88 -7.32
C CYS A 17 1.47 -14.42 -7.53
N GLY A 18 2.11 -14.90 -8.61
CA GLY A 18 3.44 -14.44 -9.02
C GLY A 18 3.49 -12.91 -9.11
N ASP A 19 4.67 -12.35 -8.85
CA ASP A 19 4.99 -10.92 -8.80
C ASP A 19 4.37 -10.05 -9.92
N ASP A 20 4.15 -10.66 -11.08
CA ASP A 20 3.54 -10.05 -12.26
C ASP A 20 2.04 -9.73 -12.07
N GLN A 21 1.31 -10.55 -11.30
CA GLN A 21 -0.12 -10.37 -11.08
C GLN A 21 -0.42 -9.24 -10.09
N ALA A 22 0.37 -9.09 -9.02
CA ALA A 22 0.27 -7.95 -8.12
C ALA A 22 0.57 -6.63 -8.86
N THR A 23 1.58 -6.64 -9.74
CA THR A 23 1.86 -5.53 -10.66
C THR A 23 0.66 -5.24 -11.56
N LYS A 24 0.05 -6.27 -12.15
CA LYS A 24 -1.12 -6.13 -13.03
C LYS A 24 -2.33 -5.57 -12.29
N PHE A 25 -2.60 -6.01 -11.05
CA PHE A 25 -3.65 -5.44 -10.21
C PHE A 25 -3.35 -4.00 -9.88
N CYS A 26 -2.15 -3.69 -9.37
CA CYS A 26 -1.71 -2.32 -9.10
C CYS A 26 -1.95 -1.39 -10.30
N LEU A 27 -1.55 -1.83 -11.50
CA LEU A 27 -1.69 -1.06 -12.73
C LEU A 27 -3.14 -1.01 -13.25
N GLY A 28 -3.97 -2.00 -12.89
CA GLY A 28 -5.40 -2.06 -13.18
C GLY A 28 -6.24 -1.01 -12.44
N ALA A 29 -7.54 -1.01 -12.74
CA ALA A 29 -8.51 -0.09 -12.14
C ALA A 29 -8.82 -0.46 -10.67
N GLU A 30 -8.76 -1.74 -10.34
CA GLU A 30 -9.07 -2.29 -9.01
C GLU A 30 -7.85 -2.40 -8.09
N GLY A 31 -6.68 -1.94 -8.54
CA GLY A 31 -5.42 -2.04 -7.80
C GLY A 31 -5.41 -1.26 -6.50
N THR A 32 -5.19 -1.98 -5.40
CA THR A 32 -5.02 -1.41 -4.06
C THR A 32 -3.59 -0.89 -3.86
N SER A 33 -3.39 -0.13 -2.79
CA SER A 33 -2.04 0.31 -2.40
C SER A 33 -1.13 -0.87 -2.01
N GLN A 34 -1.69 -1.98 -1.52
CA GLN A 34 -0.93 -3.19 -1.17
C GLN A 34 -0.45 -3.94 -2.43
N ASP A 35 -1.31 -4.08 -3.45
CA ASP A 35 -0.91 -4.65 -4.74
C ASP A 35 0.25 -3.86 -5.36
N CYS A 36 0.20 -2.54 -5.22
CA CYS A 36 1.25 -1.65 -5.69
C CYS A 36 2.53 -1.72 -4.85
N ALA A 37 2.43 -1.94 -3.55
CA ALA A 37 3.58 -2.18 -2.68
C ALA A 37 4.32 -3.46 -3.11
N ILE A 38 3.57 -4.55 -3.35
CA ILE A 38 4.12 -5.83 -3.81
C ILE A 38 4.72 -5.69 -5.21
N GLY A 39 4.01 -5.05 -6.16
CA GLY A 39 4.52 -4.80 -7.50
C GLY A 39 5.78 -3.91 -7.51
N CYS A 40 5.89 -2.98 -6.56
CA CYS A 40 7.06 -2.12 -6.46
C CYS A 40 8.26 -2.80 -5.78
N LYS A 41 8.04 -3.50 -4.66
CA LYS A 41 9.12 -4.09 -3.87
C LYS A 41 9.56 -5.45 -4.39
N THR A 42 8.60 -6.33 -4.67
CA THR A 42 8.86 -7.73 -5.00
C THR A 42 9.08 -7.87 -6.50
N ALA A 43 8.16 -7.33 -7.32
CA ALA A 43 8.31 -7.35 -8.78
C ALA A 43 9.28 -6.30 -9.33
N LYS A 44 9.75 -5.36 -8.49
CA LYS A 44 10.61 -4.22 -8.87
C LYS A 44 10.10 -3.45 -10.10
N ASN A 45 8.78 -3.43 -10.29
CA ASN A 45 8.19 -2.81 -11.47
C ASN A 45 8.10 -1.30 -11.27
N LYS A 46 8.87 -0.56 -12.08
CA LYS A 46 8.92 0.90 -12.01
C LYS A 46 7.54 1.57 -12.13
N LYS A 47 6.67 1.09 -13.02
CA LYS A 47 5.33 1.67 -13.20
C LYS A 47 4.44 1.44 -11.97
N ALA A 48 4.56 0.29 -11.32
CA ALA A 48 3.87 0.02 -10.06
C ALA A 48 4.37 0.95 -8.96
N CYS A 49 5.70 1.13 -8.83
CA CYS A 49 6.29 2.09 -7.90
C CYS A 49 5.81 3.54 -8.13
N ASP A 50 5.82 4.01 -9.38
CA ASP A 50 5.40 5.37 -9.73
C ASP A 50 3.91 5.59 -9.39
N LYS A 51 3.05 4.61 -9.70
CA LYS A 51 1.61 4.67 -9.38
C LYS A 51 1.37 4.62 -7.87
N TRP A 52 2.13 3.80 -7.15
CA TRP A 52 2.07 3.73 -5.69
C TRP A 52 2.45 5.05 -5.05
N ALA A 53 3.59 5.62 -5.44
CA ALA A 53 4.07 6.91 -4.95
C ALA A 53 3.06 8.03 -5.22
N LYS A 54 2.45 8.05 -6.42
CA LYS A 54 1.39 9.01 -6.76
C LYS A 54 0.17 8.88 -5.84
N LYS A 55 -0.37 7.66 -5.68
CA LYS A 55 -1.52 7.43 -4.78
C LYS A 55 -1.19 7.86 -3.35
N THR A 56 0.01 7.58 -2.87
CA THR A 56 0.46 7.97 -1.53
C THR A 56 0.54 9.48 -1.37
N ARG A 57 1.06 10.21 -2.38
CA ARG A 57 1.05 11.70 -2.39
C ARG A 57 -0.35 12.29 -2.32
N GLU A 58 -1.34 11.62 -2.91
CA GLU A 58 -2.74 12.07 -2.87
C GLU A 58 -3.45 11.65 -1.57
N LEU A 59 -3.05 10.53 -0.97
CA LEU A 59 -3.67 9.96 0.22
C LEU A 59 -3.16 10.60 1.52
N CYS A 60 -1.84 10.76 1.68
CA CYS A 60 -1.23 11.28 2.90
C CYS A 60 -1.80 12.62 3.38
N PRO A 61 -2.02 13.63 2.51
CA PRO A 61 -2.68 14.89 2.90
C PRO A 61 -4.11 14.71 3.42
N LYS A 62 -4.82 13.66 2.98
CA LYS A 62 -6.22 13.39 3.37
C LYS A 62 -6.32 12.62 4.68
N VAL A 63 -5.39 11.69 4.91
CA VAL A 63 -5.40 10.82 6.10
C VAL A 63 -4.60 11.41 7.27
N GLY A 64 -3.77 12.43 7.02
CA GLY A 64 -2.95 13.10 8.03
C GLY A 64 -1.65 12.37 8.34
N LYS A 65 -0.80 13.03 9.14
CA LYS A 65 0.57 12.59 9.45
C LYS A 65 0.63 11.19 10.04
N GLU A 66 -0.16 10.89 11.08
CA GLU A 66 -0.15 9.57 11.75
C GLU A 66 -0.43 8.43 10.78
N LYS A 67 -1.46 8.56 9.94
CA LYS A 67 -1.79 7.52 8.95
C LYS A 67 -0.80 7.45 7.82
N CYS A 68 -0.22 8.57 7.39
CA CYS A 68 0.89 8.56 6.45
C CYS A 68 2.14 7.88 7.03
N GLN A 69 2.41 8.06 8.32
CA GLN A 69 3.50 7.39 9.01
C GLN A 69 3.23 5.89 9.19
N GLU A 70 1.98 5.50 9.46
CA GLU A 70 1.59 4.09 9.48
C GLU A 70 1.83 3.42 8.11
N LEU A 71 1.54 4.11 6.99
CA LEU A 71 1.88 3.64 5.64
C LEU A 71 3.40 3.58 5.40
N CYS A 72 4.16 4.52 5.96
CA CYS A 72 5.62 4.48 5.91
C CYS A 72 6.17 3.24 6.62
N GLU A 73 5.66 2.90 7.81
CA GLU A 73 6.23 1.83 8.62
C GLU A 73 5.69 0.45 8.24
N LYS A 74 4.37 0.33 8.01
CA LYS A 74 3.73 -0.96 7.71
C LYS A 74 3.87 -1.37 6.26
N ASP A 75 3.65 -0.44 5.34
CA ASP A 75 3.75 -0.75 3.92
C ASP A 75 5.17 -0.48 3.38
N GLU A 76 6.13 -0.09 4.23
CA GLU A 76 7.48 0.40 3.90
C GLU A 76 7.48 1.28 2.65
N ASN A 77 6.57 2.25 2.62
CA ASN A 77 6.40 3.15 1.49
C ASN A 77 7.36 4.34 1.61
N PRO A 78 8.42 4.43 0.79
CA PRO A 78 9.40 5.51 0.91
C PRO A 78 8.78 6.88 0.64
N THR A 79 7.77 6.96 -0.22
CA THR A 79 7.06 8.23 -0.47
C THR A 79 6.23 8.65 0.73
N ALA A 80 5.59 7.70 1.42
CA ALA A 80 4.87 8.00 2.66
C ALA A 80 5.82 8.47 3.76
N CYS A 81 7.01 7.85 3.86
CA CYS A 81 8.02 8.25 4.84
C CYS A 81 8.48 9.69 4.64
N GLU A 82 8.76 10.08 3.40
CA GLU A 82 9.19 11.45 3.08
C GLU A 82 8.07 12.46 3.32
N LEU A 83 6.82 12.12 2.99
CA LEU A 83 5.68 13.00 3.25
C LEU A 83 5.37 13.12 4.74
N ALA A 84 5.38 12.03 5.50
CA ALA A 84 5.14 12.06 6.94
C ALA A 84 6.17 12.91 7.70
N LYS A 85 7.42 12.98 7.22
CA LYS A 85 8.46 13.86 7.76
C LYS A 85 8.21 15.34 7.47
N SER A 86 7.60 15.66 6.32
CA SER A 86 7.39 17.05 5.87
C SER A 86 6.03 17.65 6.25
N MET A 87 5.13 16.83 6.84
CA MET A 87 3.85 17.23 7.43
C MET A 87 3.97 17.53 8.92
#